data_AF-A0AAU5RSK5-F1
#
_entry.id   AF-A0AAU5RSK5-F1
#
_cell.length_a   1.000
_cell.length_b   1.000
_cell.length_c   1.000
_cell.angle_alpha   90.00
_cell.angle_beta   90.00
_cell.angle_gamma   90.00
#
_symmetry.space_group_name_H-M   'P 1'
#
loop_
_entity.id
_entity.type
_entity.pdbx_description
1 polymer ?
#
loop_
_entity_poly.entity_id
_entity_poly.type
_entity_poly.pdbx_seq_one_letter_code
_entity_poly.pdbx_strand_id
1 'polypeptide(L)'
;MVEGSMTQGAGQGPEAEQAATVRDFRVPAYVQETGPYAHDGHLGEGSAPPEAPEEHPGGRPAPYSEGFPEGYTPTERDLPVINRGDTVQVVVEPAPAPAAQPATTGEGPGPLYVVGDVHGYLDELVAALQEQGLLDAAGQWCAGTARLWFLGDFTDRGPDGIGVIDLVMRLSAEAAAAGGYCKALMGNHELLLLGAKRFGDTPVNSGAGTATFQAAWLLNGGQKTDMDRLQDHHLQWMARLDAMESADGHLLVHSDTTSYLDYGRSIEEVNDTVRETLTRNDADEVWDLFRKFTKRFSFRDEGGADAVRSLLDVYGGTRIVHGHSPIPYLLGEVGSEDGEEAGPPVVEGPHLYADGLALAMDGGVTMAGKLLVQQLPLVR
;
A
#
# COMPACT_ATOMS: atom_id res chain seq x y z
N MET A 1 -12.13 -2.26 70.26
CA MET A 1 -12.43 -3.67 69.94
C MET A 1 -11.52 -4.04 68.77
N VAL A 2 -10.42 -4.75 69.06
CA VAL A 2 -10.13 -6.14 68.60
C VAL A 2 -9.93 -6.16 67.07
N GLU A 3 -8.71 -6.03 66.53
CA GLU A 3 -7.59 -7.01 66.40
C GLU A 3 -7.58 -7.77 65.05
N GLY A 4 -6.37 -7.99 64.51
CA GLY A 4 -5.99 -9.01 63.51
C GLY A 4 -6.00 -8.53 62.05
N SER A 5 -4.91 -8.29 61.30
CA SER A 5 -3.56 -8.88 61.18
C SER A 5 -3.49 -10.29 60.57
N MET A 6 -2.61 -10.42 59.56
CA MET A 6 -1.95 -11.63 58.99
C MET A 6 -2.77 -12.44 57.96
N THR A 7 -2.26 -13.00 56.86
CA THR A 7 -0.93 -13.09 56.21
C THR A 7 -1.08 -13.80 54.84
N GLN A 8 -0.20 -13.44 53.90
CA GLN A 8 0.51 -14.25 52.88
C GLN A 8 -0.11 -15.53 52.24
N GLY A 9 0.06 -15.63 50.92
CA GLY A 9 0.09 -16.91 50.18
C GLY A 9 0.37 -16.73 48.69
N ALA A 10 1.54 -17.18 48.23
CA ALA A 10 2.01 -17.15 46.85
C ALA A 10 1.45 -18.30 45.99
N GLY A 11 1.39 -18.09 44.67
CA GLY A 11 1.23 -19.11 43.61
C GLY A 11 1.21 -18.41 42.26
N GLN A 12 2.32 -18.30 41.54
CA GLN A 12 2.79 -19.22 40.47
C GLN A 12 1.73 -19.56 39.41
N GLY A 13 1.89 -18.95 38.21
CA GLY A 13 1.56 -19.49 36.88
C GLY A 13 0.06 -19.69 36.54
N PRO A 14 -0.32 -19.58 35.25
CA PRO A 14 0.44 -20.10 34.13
C PRO A 14 0.92 -19.05 33.14
N GLU A 15 2.09 -19.34 32.57
CA GLU A 15 2.64 -18.74 31.37
C GLU A 15 1.63 -18.91 30.23
N ALA A 16 1.16 -17.81 29.66
CA ALA A 16 0.49 -17.84 28.37
C ALA A 16 1.59 -17.92 27.30
N GLU A 17 1.88 -19.13 26.85
CA GLU A 17 2.64 -19.36 25.61
C GLU A 17 1.95 -18.58 24.47
N GLN A 18 2.60 -17.51 24.01
CA GLN A 18 2.26 -16.90 22.73
C GLN A 18 2.63 -17.91 21.64
N ALA A 19 1.64 -18.66 21.17
CA ALA A 19 1.78 -19.50 20.00
C ALA A 19 2.05 -18.59 18.79
N ALA A 20 3.30 -18.57 18.34
CA ALA A 20 3.71 -17.97 17.07
C ALA A 20 2.88 -18.60 15.94
N THR A 21 1.93 -17.84 15.41
CA THR A 21 1.11 -18.27 14.27
C THR A 21 1.95 -18.11 13.01
N VAL A 22 2.67 -19.16 12.65
CA VAL A 22 3.35 -19.27 11.35
C VAL A 22 2.26 -19.36 10.28
N ARG A 23 2.11 -18.32 9.46
CA ARG A 23 1.22 -18.34 8.29
C ARG A 23 1.84 -19.24 7.21
N ASP A 24 1.19 -20.37 6.94
CA ASP A 24 1.51 -21.29 5.83
C ASP A 24 1.00 -20.68 4.51
N PHE A 25 1.92 -20.28 3.63
CA PHE A 25 1.59 -19.77 2.31
C PHE A 25 1.28 -20.94 1.37
N ARG A 26 0.00 -21.27 1.23
CA ARG A 26 -0.50 -22.13 0.14
C ARG A 26 -1.53 -21.39 -0.69
N VAL A 27 -1.19 -21.15 -1.95
CA VAL A 27 -2.06 -20.60 -2.98
C VAL A 27 -3.02 -21.70 -3.47
N PRO A 28 -4.35 -21.53 -3.40
CA PRO A 28 -5.28 -22.46 -4.04
C PRO A 28 -5.28 -22.28 -5.56
N ALA A 29 -5.22 -23.38 -6.30
CA ALA A 29 -5.37 -23.40 -7.74
C ALA A 29 -6.85 -23.15 -8.11
N TYR A 30 -7.11 -22.15 -8.94
CA TYR A 30 -8.43 -21.90 -9.53
C TYR A 30 -8.69 -22.87 -10.68
N VAL A 31 -9.79 -23.61 -10.55
CA VAL A 31 -10.36 -24.48 -11.57
C VAL A 31 -11.14 -23.60 -12.56
N GLN A 32 -10.77 -23.66 -13.84
CA GLN A 32 -11.63 -23.17 -14.93
C GLN A 32 -12.73 -24.19 -15.19
N GLU A 33 -13.96 -23.90 -14.77
CA GLU A 33 -15.15 -24.58 -15.29
C GLU A 33 -15.79 -23.71 -16.37
N THR A 34 -15.71 -24.16 -17.62
CA THR A 34 -16.55 -23.70 -18.72
C THR A 34 -17.55 -24.78 -19.09
N GLY A 35 -18.83 -24.43 -19.15
CA GLY A 35 -19.92 -25.26 -19.68
C GLY A 35 -21.21 -24.43 -19.93
N PRO A 36 -22.20 -24.93 -20.69
CA PRO A 36 -22.15 -24.87 -22.16
C PRO A 36 -23.47 -24.43 -22.87
N TYR A 37 -23.36 -24.19 -24.20
CA TYR A 37 -24.40 -24.04 -25.25
C TYR A 37 -25.23 -22.72 -25.28
N ALA A 38 -25.51 -22.09 -26.43
CA ALA A 38 -26.13 -22.69 -27.62
C ALA A 38 -25.73 -22.07 -28.98
N HIS A 39 -25.83 -22.95 -29.97
CA HIS A 39 -25.78 -22.77 -31.42
C HIS A 39 -26.90 -21.86 -31.95
N ASP A 40 -26.60 -21.06 -32.97
CA ASP A 40 -27.48 -20.94 -34.13
C ASP A 40 -26.63 -20.92 -35.41
N GLY A 41 -27.03 -21.77 -36.36
CA GLY A 41 -26.31 -22.00 -37.60
C GLY A 41 -26.95 -21.29 -38.79
N HIS A 42 -26.14 -20.92 -39.78
CA HIS A 42 -26.58 -20.90 -41.15
C HIS A 42 -25.48 -21.29 -42.12
N LEU A 43 -25.89 -22.14 -43.06
CA LEU A 43 -25.13 -22.85 -44.08
C LEU A 43 -24.83 -21.92 -45.27
N GLY A 44 -23.67 -22.15 -45.90
CA GLY A 44 -23.33 -21.62 -47.22
C GLY A 44 -22.11 -22.33 -47.77
N GLU A 45 -22.33 -23.18 -48.77
CA GLU A 45 -21.44 -24.18 -49.35
C GLU A 45 -20.20 -23.60 -50.08
N GLY A 46 -19.12 -24.40 -50.18
CA GLY A 46 -18.20 -24.29 -51.33
C GLY A 46 -16.74 -24.74 -51.13
N SER A 47 -16.47 -26.02 -51.43
CA SER A 47 -15.27 -26.53 -52.14
C SER A 47 -13.94 -26.76 -51.39
N ALA A 48 -13.32 -27.90 -51.74
CA ALA A 48 -12.18 -28.60 -51.10
C ALA A 48 -10.76 -28.10 -51.52
N PRO A 49 -9.67 -28.54 -50.85
CA PRO A 49 -8.29 -27.98 -50.90
C PRO A 49 -7.34 -28.86 -51.76
N PRO A 50 -5.98 -28.81 -51.69
CA PRO A 50 -5.00 -27.82 -51.19
C PRO A 50 -3.91 -27.46 -52.24
N GLU A 51 -3.00 -26.53 -51.96
CA GLU A 51 -1.63 -26.57 -52.52
C GLU A 51 -0.63 -25.85 -51.59
N ALA A 52 0.51 -26.50 -51.34
CA ALA A 52 1.59 -26.07 -50.45
C ALA A 52 2.67 -25.29 -51.23
N PRO A 53 3.56 -24.53 -50.53
CA PRO A 53 4.32 -23.42 -51.12
C PRO A 53 5.73 -23.79 -51.61
N GLU A 54 6.23 -23.03 -52.61
CA GLU A 54 7.65 -22.98 -52.98
C GLU A 54 8.42 -21.87 -52.24
N GLU A 55 9.70 -22.14 -52.01
CA GLU A 55 10.63 -21.54 -51.05
C GLU A 55 11.40 -20.29 -51.50
N HIS A 56 11.61 -19.35 -50.53
CA HIS A 56 12.86 -18.64 -50.13
C HIS A 56 13.67 -17.75 -51.13
N PRO A 57 14.48 -16.74 -50.67
CA PRO A 57 15.21 -16.72 -49.39
C PRO A 57 15.37 -15.37 -48.63
N GLY A 58 15.73 -15.48 -47.34
CA GLY A 58 16.46 -14.43 -46.61
C GLY A 58 16.35 -14.48 -45.08
N GLY A 59 17.38 -14.99 -44.38
CA GLY A 59 17.71 -14.62 -42.99
C GLY A 59 17.85 -15.77 -41.96
N ARG A 60 19.08 -16.02 -41.49
CA ARG A 60 19.53 -17.04 -40.49
C ARG A 60 18.84 -17.00 -39.10
N PRO A 61 18.76 -18.16 -38.41
CA PRO A 61 19.21 -18.23 -37.01
C PRO A 61 20.01 -19.50 -36.60
N ALA A 62 20.71 -19.35 -35.45
CA ALA A 62 21.33 -20.23 -34.44
C ALA A 62 21.64 -21.74 -34.65
N PRO A 63 22.73 -22.28 -34.06
CA PRO A 63 22.96 -23.71 -33.91
C PRO A 63 22.50 -24.21 -32.52
N TYR A 64 21.78 -25.31 -32.44
CA TYR A 64 22.01 -26.45 -31.53
C TYR A 64 21.12 -27.60 -32.01
N SER A 65 21.75 -28.67 -32.49
CA SER A 65 21.11 -29.90 -32.98
C SER A 65 21.15 -30.97 -31.90
N GLU A 66 20.02 -31.61 -31.63
CA GLU A 66 19.92 -33.07 -31.48
C GLU A 66 18.45 -33.49 -31.62
N GLY A 67 18.19 -34.40 -32.56
CA GLY A 67 16.86 -34.74 -33.04
C GLY A 67 16.20 -35.89 -32.30
N PHE A 68 14.87 -35.85 -32.24
CA PHE A 68 14.04 -37.02 -31.94
C PHE A 68 13.74 -37.79 -33.24
N PRO A 69 13.77 -39.14 -33.24
CA PRO A 69 13.51 -39.93 -34.44
C PRO A 69 12.03 -39.93 -34.85
N GLU A 70 11.78 -40.05 -36.16
CA GLU A 70 10.46 -40.11 -36.79
C GLU A 70 9.62 -41.30 -36.27
N GLY A 71 8.40 -41.00 -35.80
CA GLY A 71 7.44 -41.97 -35.26
C GLY A 71 7.07 -41.79 -33.78
N TYR A 72 7.64 -40.81 -33.09
CA TYR A 72 7.29 -40.53 -31.69
C TYR A 72 5.98 -39.74 -31.58
N THR A 73 4.94 -40.39 -31.06
CA THR A 73 3.69 -39.74 -30.65
C THR A 73 3.64 -39.78 -29.12
N PRO A 74 3.81 -38.67 -28.39
CA PRO A 74 3.68 -38.67 -26.94
C PRO A 74 2.22 -38.96 -26.56
N THR A 75 1.95 -40.16 -26.04
CA THR A 75 0.73 -40.46 -25.29
C THR A 75 1.04 -40.35 -23.79
N GLU A 76 0.08 -39.85 -23.01
CA GLU A 76 0.21 -39.66 -21.56
C GLU A 76 0.83 -40.88 -20.84
N ARG A 77 2.08 -40.73 -20.38
CA ARG A 77 2.68 -41.29 -19.13
C ARG A 77 4.22 -41.34 -19.09
N ASP A 78 4.94 -40.43 -19.73
CA ASP A 78 6.38 -40.29 -19.53
C ASP A 78 6.72 -39.07 -18.66
N LEU A 79 6.40 -39.17 -17.36
CA LEU A 79 7.04 -38.36 -16.32
C LEU A 79 8.03 -39.25 -15.56
N PRO A 80 9.29 -38.84 -15.38
CA PRO A 80 10.24 -39.63 -14.61
C PRO A 80 9.79 -39.72 -13.15
N VAL A 81 9.70 -40.95 -12.63
CA VAL A 81 9.45 -41.22 -11.22
C VAL A 81 10.73 -40.89 -10.44
N ILE A 82 10.72 -39.79 -9.70
CA ILE A 82 11.80 -39.47 -8.76
C ILE A 82 11.63 -40.36 -7.53
N ASN A 83 12.54 -41.30 -7.32
CA ASN A 83 12.55 -42.12 -6.11
C ASN A 83 13.09 -41.30 -4.92
N ARG A 84 12.50 -41.48 -3.73
CA ARG A 84 12.99 -40.92 -2.45
C ARG A 84 14.36 -41.52 -2.13
N GLY A 85 15.41 -40.90 -2.67
CA GLY A 85 16.80 -41.34 -2.55
C GLY A 85 17.74 -40.57 -3.48
N ASP A 86 17.22 -40.04 -4.59
CA ASP A 86 18.00 -39.28 -5.56
C ASP A 86 18.00 -37.78 -5.23
N THR A 87 18.60 -37.38 -4.11
CA THR A 87 18.90 -35.97 -3.84
C THR A 87 20.22 -35.60 -4.51
N VAL A 88 20.13 -34.81 -5.58
CA VAL A 88 21.29 -34.11 -6.16
C VAL A 88 21.81 -33.12 -5.10
N GLN A 89 22.99 -33.40 -4.55
CA GLN A 89 23.68 -32.48 -3.65
C GLN A 89 24.29 -31.36 -4.49
N VAL A 90 23.61 -30.22 -4.57
CA VAL A 90 24.18 -28.98 -5.13
C VAL A 90 25.09 -28.38 -4.07
N VAL A 91 26.40 -28.41 -4.31
CA VAL A 91 27.37 -27.68 -3.48
C VAL A 91 27.21 -26.20 -3.80
N VAL A 92 26.57 -25.47 -2.90
CA VAL A 92 26.50 -24.01 -2.95
C VAL A 92 27.79 -23.48 -2.34
N GLU A 93 28.66 -22.89 -3.16
CA GLU A 93 29.76 -22.08 -2.61
C GLU A 93 29.16 -20.87 -1.88
N PRO A 94 29.53 -20.61 -0.62
CA PRO A 94 29.00 -19.47 0.10
C PRO A 94 29.47 -18.19 -0.61
N ALA A 95 28.51 -17.39 -1.08
CA ALA A 95 28.79 -16.03 -1.52
C ALA A 95 29.50 -15.26 -0.38
N PRO A 96 30.48 -14.39 -0.70
CA PRO A 96 31.13 -13.59 0.32
C PRO A 96 30.07 -12.78 1.07
N ALA A 97 30.10 -12.88 2.40
CA ALA A 97 29.18 -12.17 3.27
C ALA A 97 29.24 -10.66 2.95
N PRO A 98 28.09 -9.96 2.86
CA PRO A 98 28.10 -8.51 2.77
C PRO A 98 28.89 -7.94 3.95
N ALA A 99 29.71 -6.92 3.67
CA ALA A 99 30.51 -6.26 4.69
C ALA A 99 29.62 -5.89 5.89
N ALA A 100 30.06 -6.26 7.09
CA ALA A 100 29.33 -5.99 8.32
C ALA A 100 29.04 -4.49 8.41
N GLN A 101 27.75 -4.13 8.33
CA GLN A 101 27.29 -2.79 8.66
C GLN A 101 27.61 -2.54 10.14
N PRO A 102 28.03 -1.31 10.51
CA PRO A 102 28.25 -0.99 11.91
C PRO A 102 26.98 -1.26 12.71
N ALA A 103 27.09 -2.14 13.70
CA ALA A 103 26.02 -2.48 14.60
C ALA A 103 25.49 -1.20 15.25
N THR A 104 24.23 -0.86 15.00
CA THR A 104 23.54 0.20 15.72
C THR A 104 23.42 -0.22 17.18
N THR A 105 24.16 0.47 18.04
CA THR A 105 24.20 0.26 19.50
C THR A 105 22.92 0.76 20.18
N GLY A 106 21.78 0.12 19.92
CA GLY A 106 20.53 0.40 20.62
C GLY A 106 19.64 -0.83 20.65
N GLU A 107 19.30 -1.33 21.84
CA GLU A 107 18.44 -2.50 22.08
C GLU A 107 16.95 -2.26 21.72
N GLY A 108 16.64 -1.26 20.89
CA GLY A 108 15.28 -0.90 20.49
C GLY A 108 15.05 -1.10 18.99
N PRO A 109 13.78 -1.07 18.53
CA PRO A 109 13.51 -0.98 17.10
C PRO A 109 14.18 0.27 16.52
N GLY A 110 14.68 0.19 15.29
CA GLY A 110 15.31 1.33 14.62
C GLY A 110 14.37 2.55 14.53
N PRO A 111 14.90 3.74 14.15
CA PRO A 111 14.15 4.98 14.14
C PRO A 111 12.91 4.89 13.24
N LEU A 112 11.79 5.46 13.70
CA LEU A 112 10.53 5.52 12.95
C LEU A 112 10.45 6.82 12.15
N TYR A 113 10.12 6.73 10.88
CA TYR A 113 9.88 7.84 9.96
C TYR A 113 8.50 7.72 9.35
N VAL A 114 7.88 8.87 9.07
CA VAL A 114 6.59 8.97 8.42
C VAL A 114 6.68 9.92 7.24
N VAL A 115 6.05 9.55 6.12
CA VAL A 115 5.96 10.31 4.87
C VAL A 115 4.51 10.74 4.69
N GLY A 116 4.30 12.03 4.44
CA GLY A 116 2.99 12.57 4.07
C GLY A 116 2.59 12.24 2.63
N ASP A 117 1.57 12.93 2.14
CA ASP A 117 0.96 12.69 0.83
C ASP A 117 1.93 13.04 -0.31
N VAL A 118 2.07 12.12 -1.27
CA VAL A 118 3.10 12.19 -2.32
C VAL A 118 2.53 12.66 -3.65
N HIS A 119 1.33 12.19 -4.03
CA HIS A 119 0.64 12.60 -5.25
C HIS A 119 1.50 12.58 -6.53
N GLY A 120 2.24 11.49 -6.77
CA GLY A 120 3.01 11.29 -7.99
C GLY A 120 4.23 12.21 -8.17
N TYR A 121 4.59 12.99 -7.15
CA TYR A 121 5.80 13.82 -7.12
C TYR A 121 7.02 12.96 -6.72
N LEU A 122 7.41 12.06 -7.62
CA LEU A 122 8.47 11.07 -7.40
C LEU A 122 9.84 11.72 -7.10
N ASP A 123 10.21 12.77 -7.84
CA ASP A 123 11.50 13.43 -7.67
C ASP A 123 11.59 14.11 -6.30
N GLU A 124 10.51 14.77 -5.86
CA GLU A 124 10.38 15.38 -4.55
C GLU A 124 10.42 14.32 -3.44
N LEU A 125 9.79 13.16 -3.64
CA LEU A 125 9.85 12.05 -2.70
C LEU A 125 11.28 11.53 -2.55
N VAL A 126 11.98 11.25 -3.65
CA VAL A 126 13.37 10.77 -3.62
C VAL A 126 14.26 11.80 -2.92
N ALA A 127 14.13 13.08 -3.27
CA ALA A 127 14.90 14.15 -2.65
C ALA A 127 14.65 14.25 -1.13
N ALA A 128 13.39 14.17 -0.69
CA ALA A 128 13.04 14.25 0.73
C ALA A 128 13.53 13.03 1.52
N LEU A 129 13.47 11.82 0.94
CA LEU A 129 14.01 10.62 1.56
C LEU A 129 15.55 10.66 1.64
N GLN A 130 16.23 11.20 0.63
CA GLN A 130 17.68 11.44 0.65
C GLN A 130 18.08 12.49 1.69
N GLU A 131 17.31 13.58 1.83
CA GLU A 131 17.52 14.62 2.86
C GLU A 131 17.51 14.01 4.27
N GLN A 132 16.64 13.01 4.51
CA GLN A 132 16.57 12.29 5.78
C GLN A 132 17.58 11.14 5.92
N GLY A 133 18.45 10.93 4.92
CA GLY A 133 19.42 9.82 4.92
C GLY A 133 18.78 8.44 4.81
N LEU A 134 17.55 8.35 4.31
CA LEU A 134 16.84 7.09 4.12
C LEU A 134 17.27 6.40 2.82
N LEU A 135 17.57 7.21 1.80
CA LEU A 135 18.11 6.75 0.52
C LEU A 135 19.52 7.31 0.30
N ASP A 136 20.35 6.53 -0.38
CA ASP A 136 21.64 6.98 -0.87
C ASP A 136 21.51 7.78 -2.19
N ALA A 137 22.65 8.21 -2.73
CA ALA A 137 22.70 8.96 -3.99
C ALA A 137 22.24 8.15 -5.22
N ALA A 138 22.20 6.82 -5.13
CA ALA A 138 21.66 5.94 -6.17
C ALA A 138 20.16 5.64 -5.98
N GLY A 139 19.53 6.21 -4.93
CA GLY A 139 18.13 5.99 -4.61
C GLY A 139 17.87 4.62 -3.98
N GLN A 140 18.87 4.00 -3.35
CA GLN A 140 18.75 2.71 -2.67
C GLN A 140 18.63 2.92 -1.16
N TRP A 141 17.89 2.05 -0.48
CA TRP A 141 17.76 2.08 0.98
C TRP A 141 19.14 2.00 1.66
N CYS A 142 19.46 3.00 2.49
CA CYS A 142 20.71 3.04 3.25
C CYS A 142 20.50 3.24 4.76
N ALA A 143 19.25 3.15 5.24
CA ALA A 143 18.87 3.50 6.60
C ALA A 143 18.94 2.35 7.63
N GLY A 144 19.56 1.22 7.26
CA GLY A 144 19.68 0.05 8.14
C GLY A 144 18.32 -0.41 8.67
N THR A 145 18.20 -0.45 10.01
CA THR A 145 17.01 -0.91 10.74
C THR A 145 15.89 0.13 10.87
N ALA A 146 15.98 1.27 10.17
CA ALA A 146 14.93 2.27 10.20
C ALA A 146 13.58 1.70 9.72
N ARG A 147 12.52 2.33 10.21
CA ARG A 147 11.13 1.96 9.95
C ARG A 147 10.46 3.14 9.27
N LEU A 148 9.85 2.92 8.12
CA LEU A 148 9.22 3.96 7.32
C LEU A 148 7.75 3.63 7.09
N TRP A 149 6.89 4.62 7.29
CA TRP A 149 5.47 4.56 6.98
C TRP A 149 5.06 5.67 6.02
N PHE A 150 4.34 5.31 4.96
CA PHE A 150 3.63 6.26 4.10
C PHE A 150 2.17 6.34 4.53
N LEU A 151 1.61 7.55 4.60
CA LEU A 151 0.24 7.78 5.08
C LEU A 151 -0.84 7.70 3.98
N GLY A 152 -0.49 7.23 2.78
CA GLY A 152 -1.39 7.10 1.63
C GLY A 152 -1.18 8.19 0.58
N ASP A 153 -2.05 8.21 -0.43
CA ASP A 153 -2.08 9.20 -1.51
C ASP A 153 -0.77 9.25 -2.32
N PHE A 154 -0.45 8.12 -2.94
CA PHE A 154 0.73 7.95 -3.79
C PHE A 154 0.55 8.55 -5.18
N THR A 155 -0.67 8.51 -5.72
CA THR A 155 -0.97 8.82 -7.12
C THR A 155 -1.80 10.09 -7.29
N ASP A 156 -2.04 10.42 -8.56
CA ASP A 156 -2.80 11.58 -9.05
C ASP A 156 -2.09 12.92 -8.82
N ARG A 157 -2.49 13.93 -9.61
CA ARG A 157 -1.97 15.31 -9.66
C ARG A 157 -0.54 15.44 -10.19
N GLY A 158 0.44 14.81 -9.56
CA GLY A 158 1.85 14.85 -9.99
C GLY A 158 2.12 14.01 -11.24
N PRO A 159 3.35 14.04 -11.76
CA PRO A 159 3.68 13.48 -13.08
C PRO A 159 3.85 11.96 -13.12
N ASP A 160 4.17 11.30 -11.99
CA ASP A 160 4.56 9.88 -11.98
C ASP A 160 4.05 9.11 -10.74
N GLY A 161 2.74 8.86 -10.68
CA GLY A 161 2.13 8.09 -9.58
C GLY A 161 2.56 6.62 -9.57
N ILE A 162 2.68 5.98 -10.73
CA ILE A 162 3.11 4.58 -10.79
C ILE A 162 4.58 4.43 -10.37
N GLY A 163 5.45 5.36 -10.73
CA GLY A 163 6.84 5.37 -10.28
C GLY A 163 6.97 5.52 -8.75
N VAL A 164 6.07 6.27 -8.11
CA VAL A 164 5.98 6.31 -6.63
C VAL A 164 5.63 4.94 -6.07
N ILE A 165 4.60 4.26 -6.61
CA ILE A 165 4.23 2.91 -6.18
C ILE A 165 5.40 1.93 -6.35
N ASP A 166 6.05 1.94 -7.52
CA ASP A 166 7.22 1.11 -7.83
C ASP A 166 8.35 1.34 -6.80
N LEU A 167 8.62 2.60 -6.46
CA LEU A 167 9.60 2.97 -5.45
C LEU A 167 9.22 2.39 -4.08
N VAL A 168 7.99 2.60 -3.61
CA VAL A 168 7.55 2.14 -2.27
C VAL A 168 7.60 0.61 -2.18
N MET A 169 7.17 -0.09 -3.23
CA MET A 169 7.25 -1.57 -3.31
C MET A 169 8.70 -2.05 -3.21
N ARG A 170 9.63 -1.40 -3.93
CA ARG A 170 11.07 -1.69 -3.86
C ARG A 170 11.64 -1.42 -2.47
N LEU A 171 11.36 -0.25 -1.89
CA LEU A 171 11.84 0.12 -0.55
C LEU A 171 11.33 -0.83 0.53
N SER A 172 10.11 -1.36 0.39
CA SER A 172 9.59 -2.38 1.29
C SER A 172 10.50 -3.62 1.35
N ALA A 173 10.97 -4.09 0.18
CA ALA A 173 11.90 -5.22 0.09
C ALA A 173 13.31 -4.86 0.58
N GLU A 174 13.84 -3.70 0.17
CA GLU A 174 15.19 -3.27 0.55
C GLU A 174 15.31 -3.02 2.07
N ALA A 175 14.33 -2.34 2.68
CA ALA A 175 14.31 -2.07 4.11
C ALA A 175 14.21 -3.38 4.93
N ALA A 176 13.35 -4.31 4.50
CA ALA A 176 13.25 -5.62 5.14
C ALA A 176 14.57 -6.40 5.10
N ALA A 177 15.29 -6.36 3.96
CA ALA A 177 16.59 -7.01 3.83
C ALA A 177 17.67 -6.38 4.75
N ALA A 178 17.53 -5.10 5.08
CA ALA A 178 18.41 -4.37 6.00
C ALA A 178 18.01 -4.50 7.49
N GLY A 179 16.95 -5.25 7.81
CA GLY A 179 16.44 -5.42 9.17
C GLY A 179 15.51 -4.29 9.66
N GLY A 180 15.10 -3.40 8.76
CA GLY A 180 14.07 -2.39 8.98
C GLY A 180 12.73 -2.79 8.33
N TYR A 181 11.88 -1.80 8.06
CA TYR A 181 10.74 -2.00 7.17
C TYR A 181 10.32 -0.69 6.50
N CYS A 182 9.65 -0.81 5.35
CA CYS A 182 8.94 0.28 4.70
C CYS A 182 7.52 -0.21 4.38
N LYS A 183 6.52 0.47 4.93
CA LYS A 183 5.10 0.11 4.85
C LYS A 183 4.26 1.32 4.47
N ALA A 184 3.02 1.08 4.08
CA ALA A 184 2.13 2.08 3.51
C ALA A 184 0.69 1.87 3.99
N LEU A 185 0.00 2.98 4.23
CA LEU A 185 -1.44 3.01 4.47
C LEU A 185 -2.22 3.23 3.17
N MET A 186 -3.48 2.81 3.19
CA MET A 186 -4.46 3.09 2.14
C MET A 186 -4.90 4.56 2.21
N GLY A 187 -4.68 5.30 1.13
CA GLY A 187 -5.27 6.63 0.93
C GLY A 187 -6.57 6.59 0.14
N ASN A 188 -7.25 7.74 0.04
CA ASN A 188 -8.44 7.81 -0.81
C ASN A 188 -8.10 7.79 -2.30
N HIS A 189 -6.91 8.23 -2.69
CA HIS A 189 -6.49 8.17 -4.09
C HIS A 189 -6.20 6.74 -4.56
N GLU A 190 -5.68 5.87 -3.69
CA GLU A 190 -5.55 4.43 -4.00
C GLU A 190 -6.92 3.78 -4.21
N LEU A 191 -7.90 4.09 -3.35
CA LEU A 191 -9.28 3.63 -3.49
C LEU A 191 -9.91 4.11 -4.81
N LEU A 192 -9.66 5.37 -5.16
CA LEU A 192 -10.18 5.99 -6.37
C LEU A 192 -9.57 5.38 -7.64
N LEU A 193 -8.25 5.15 -7.66
CA LEU A 193 -7.54 4.51 -8.78
C LEU A 193 -7.95 3.03 -8.93
N LEU A 194 -8.03 2.29 -7.83
CA LEU A 194 -8.55 0.91 -7.81
C LEU A 194 -9.96 0.85 -8.39
N GLY A 195 -10.84 1.74 -7.93
CA GLY A 195 -12.21 1.81 -8.41
C GLY A 195 -12.31 2.23 -9.88
N ALA A 196 -11.49 3.17 -10.34
CA ALA A 196 -11.47 3.57 -11.75
C ALA A 196 -11.05 2.40 -12.66
N LYS A 197 -10.03 1.63 -12.24
CA LYS A 197 -9.60 0.44 -12.98
C LYS A 197 -10.63 -0.69 -12.99
N ARG A 198 -11.32 -0.92 -11.87
CA ARG A 198 -12.23 -2.07 -11.69
C ARG A 198 -13.65 -1.81 -12.16
N PHE A 199 -14.15 -0.59 -11.96
CA PHE A 199 -15.55 -0.23 -12.18
C PHE A 199 -15.73 0.78 -13.32
N GLY A 200 -14.70 1.54 -13.69
CA GLY A 200 -14.74 2.49 -14.81
C GLY A 200 -15.94 3.45 -14.72
N ASP A 201 -16.80 3.40 -15.74
CA ASP A 201 -18.02 4.21 -15.86
C ASP A 201 -19.26 3.58 -15.20
N THR A 202 -19.10 2.54 -14.38
CA THR A 202 -20.20 1.95 -13.62
C THR A 202 -20.83 3.02 -12.73
N PRO A 203 -22.15 3.27 -12.85
CA PRO A 203 -22.86 4.20 -12.00
C PRO A 203 -22.81 3.78 -10.53
N VAL A 204 -22.51 4.72 -9.65
CA VAL A 204 -22.61 4.57 -8.19
C VAL A 204 -23.51 5.66 -7.61
N ASN A 205 -24.19 5.34 -6.52
CA ASN A 205 -25.05 6.31 -5.86
C ASN A 205 -24.23 7.27 -5.01
N SER A 206 -24.13 8.53 -5.42
CA SER A 206 -23.52 9.59 -4.61
C SER A 206 -24.62 10.46 -3.98
N GLY A 207 -24.32 11.07 -2.82
CA GLY A 207 -25.23 12.01 -2.17
C GLY A 207 -25.63 13.22 -3.03
N ALA A 208 -24.93 13.48 -4.15
CA ALA A 208 -25.23 14.54 -5.12
C ALA A 208 -25.82 14.02 -6.44
N GLY A 209 -26.17 12.73 -6.52
CA GLY A 209 -26.68 12.08 -7.74
C GLY A 209 -25.77 10.94 -8.22
N THR A 210 -25.95 10.49 -9.47
CA THR A 210 -25.11 9.42 -10.03
C THR A 210 -23.68 9.92 -10.30
N ALA A 211 -22.69 9.16 -9.85
CA ALA A 211 -21.27 9.38 -10.14
C ALA A 211 -20.63 8.12 -10.76
N THR A 212 -19.39 8.22 -11.23
CA THR A 212 -18.56 7.09 -11.65
C THR A 212 -17.14 7.25 -11.13
N PHE A 213 -16.44 6.14 -10.89
CA PHE A 213 -15.05 6.19 -10.46
C PHE A 213 -14.14 6.82 -11.51
N GLN A 214 -14.33 6.51 -12.80
CA GLN A 214 -13.53 7.08 -13.87
C GLN A 214 -13.62 8.61 -13.90
N ALA A 215 -14.84 9.17 -13.79
CA ALA A 215 -15.03 10.62 -13.77
C ALA A 215 -14.44 11.25 -12.51
N ALA A 216 -14.68 10.64 -11.34
CA ALA A 216 -14.14 11.14 -10.07
C ALA A 216 -12.61 11.11 -10.04
N TRP A 217 -12.00 10.05 -10.56
CA TRP A 217 -10.54 9.92 -10.68
C TRP A 217 -9.95 11.06 -11.52
N LEU A 218 -10.48 11.28 -12.73
CA LEU A 218 -10.04 12.39 -13.59
C LEU A 218 -10.21 13.76 -12.92
N LEU A 219 -11.33 13.99 -12.21
CA LEU A 219 -11.59 15.25 -11.50
C LEU A 219 -10.63 15.48 -10.34
N ASN A 220 -10.10 14.42 -9.72
CA ASN A 220 -9.16 14.51 -8.61
C ASN A 220 -7.68 14.48 -9.07
N GLY A 221 -7.42 14.70 -10.35
CA GLY A 221 -6.07 14.80 -10.90
C GLY A 221 -5.52 13.49 -11.47
N GLY A 222 -6.38 12.52 -11.75
CA GLY A 222 -5.99 11.24 -12.35
C GLY A 222 -5.18 11.39 -13.64
N GLN A 223 -4.01 10.76 -13.67
CA GLN A 223 -3.10 10.80 -14.81
C GLN A 223 -3.28 9.61 -15.75
N LYS A 224 -3.55 9.89 -17.03
CA LYS A 224 -3.72 8.83 -18.04
C LYS A 224 -2.49 7.94 -18.17
N THR A 225 -1.29 8.52 -18.08
CA THR A 225 -0.01 7.80 -18.11
C THR A 225 0.11 6.79 -16.97
N ASP A 226 -0.44 7.11 -15.80
CA ASP A 226 -0.47 6.18 -14.67
C ASP A 226 -1.43 5.02 -14.94
N MET A 227 -2.64 5.30 -15.44
CA MET A 227 -3.61 4.25 -15.82
C MET A 227 -3.07 3.31 -16.92
N ASP A 228 -2.33 3.85 -17.90
CA ASP A 228 -1.71 3.07 -18.98
C ASP A 228 -0.59 2.16 -18.45
N ARG A 229 0.14 2.59 -17.42
CA ARG A 229 1.23 1.82 -16.77
C ARG A 229 0.73 0.90 -15.66
N LEU A 230 -0.52 1.04 -15.21
CA LEU A 230 -1.07 0.29 -14.09
C LEU A 230 -1.21 -1.20 -14.42
N GLN A 231 -0.52 -2.05 -13.65
CA GLN A 231 -0.50 -3.51 -13.80
C GLN A 231 -1.14 -4.22 -12.60
N ASP A 232 -1.45 -5.50 -12.76
CA ASP A 232 -2.10 -6.31 -11.72
C ASP A 232 -1.33 -6.35 -10.40
N HIS A 233 0.00 -6.32 -10.43
CA HIS A 233 0.79 -6.34 -9.21
C HIS A 233 0.66 -5.03 -8.41
N HIS A 234 0.53 -3.88 -9.08
CA HIS A 234 0.19 -2.61 -8.42
C HIS A 234 -1.19 -2.68 -7.77
N LEU A 235 -2.20 -3.22 -8.48
CA LEU A 235 -3.56 -3.36 -7.98
C LEU A 235 -3.62 -4.29 -6.76
N GLN A 236 -2.90 -5.41 -6.82
CA GLN A 236 -2.81 -6.36 -5.72
C GLN A 236 -2.05 -5.80 -4.52
N TRP A 237 -1.05 -4.96 -4.74
CA TRP A 237 -0.34 -4.27 -3.67
C TRP A 237 -1.24 -3.23 -3.00
N MET A 238 -1.85 -2.32 -3.77
CA MET A 238 -2.76 -1.29 -3.23
C MET A 238 -3.94 -1.91 -2.48
N ALA A 239 -4.58 -2.95 -3.04
CA ALA A 239 -5.71 -3.61 -2.41
C ALA A 239 -5.35 -4.35 -1.10
N ARG A 240 -4.06 -4.42 -0.74
CA ARG A 240 -3.59 -5.03 0.50
C ARG A 240 -3.08 -4.04 1.55
N LEU A 241 -3.05 -2.75 1.25
CA LEU A 241 -2.62 -1.74 2.21
C LEU A 241 -3.54 -1.73 3.43
N ASP A 242 -2.95 -1.45 4.59
CA ASP A 242 -3.68 -1.30 5.83
C ASP A 242 -4.36 0.08 5.87
N ALA A 243 -5.54 0.18 6.47
CA ALA A 243 -6.24 1.44 6.66
C ALA A 243 -5.66 2.26 7.82
N MET A 244 -5.11 1.58 8.82
CA MET A 244 -4.50 2.20 9.99
C MET A 244 -3.49 1.27 10.67
N GLU A 245 -2.59 1.86 11.47
CA GLU A 245 -1.56 1.12 12.21
C GLU A 245 -1.18 1.83 13.52
N SER A 246 -0.67 1.07 14.51
CA SER A 246 -0.01 1.62 15.69
C SER A 246 1.52 1.46 15.62
N ALA A 247 2.25 2.57 15.74
CA ALA A 247 3.71 2.57 15.74
C ALA A 247 4.28 3.54 16.80
N ASP A 248 5.07 3.02 17.74
CA ASP A 248 5.72 3.78 18.81
C ASP A 248 4.75 4.70 19.59
N GLY A 249 3.54 4.20 19.87
CA GLY A 249 2.52 4.97 20.56
C GLY A 249 1.85 6.05 19.69
N HIS A 250 2.08 6.07 18.38
CA HIS A 250 1.34 6.87 17.42
C HIS A 250 0.33 6.01 16.68
N LEU A 251 -0.89 6.52 16.53
CA LEU A 251 -1.91 5.95 15.66
C LEU A 251 -1.76 6.60 14.28
N LEU A 252 -1.37 5.81 13.27
CA LEU A 252 -1.19 6.25 11.90
C LEU A 252 -2.49 6.02 11.15
N VAL A 253 -3.04 7.07 10.54
CA VAL A 253 -4.24 7.01 9.70
C VAL A 253 -4.04 7.90 8.47
N HIS A 254 -4.82 7.69 7.43
CA HIS A 254 -4.71 8.52 6.23
C HIS A 254 -5.29 9.93 6.45
N SER A 255 -6.52 10.03 6.94
CA SER A 255 -7.27 11.29 7.05
C SER A 255 -7.77 11.62 8.46
N ASP A 256 -7.99 12.91 8.73
CA ASP A 256 -8.48 13.41 10.01
C ASP A 256 -10.00 13.28 10.17
N THR A 257 -10.47 12.02 10.15
CA THR A 257 -11.88 11.65 10.34
C THR A 257 -12.06 10.61 11.45
N THR A 258 -13.21 10.63 12.11
CA THR A 258 -13.64 9.57 13.04
C THR A 258 -14.28 8.37 12.33
N SER A 259 -14.42 8.41 11.00
CA SER A 259 -15.13 7.35 10.24
C SER A 259 -14.46 5.97 10.33
N TYR A 260 -13.21 5.88 10.80
CA TYR A 260 -12.57 4.58 11.10
C TYR A 260 -13.36 3.76 12.12
N LEU A 261 -14.06 4.42 13.06
CA LEU A 261 -14.93 3.79 14.07
C LEU A 261 -16.10 2.98 13.47
N ASP A 262 -16.48 3.27 12.23
CA ASP A 262 -17.56 2.56 11.54
C ASP A 262 -17.12 1.16 11.06
N TYR A 263 -15.82 0.87 11.02
CA TYR A 263 -15.25 -0.34 10.41
C TYR A 263 -14.74 -1.38 11.39
N GLY A 264 -14.69 -1.08 12.69
CA GLY A 264 -14.19 -2.05 13.67
C GLY A 264 -13.85 -1.43 15.02
N ARG A 265 -13.71 -2.29 16.03
CA ARG A 265 -13.37 -1.90 17.41
C ARG A 265 -11.91 -2.18 17.76
N SER A 266 -11.13 -2.69 16.82
CA SER A 266 -9.67 -2.80 16.89
C SER A 266 -9.04 -2.43 15.55
N ILE A 267 -7.73 -2.19 15.52
CA ILE A 267 -6.97 -1.89 14.30
C ILE A 267 -7.11 -3.04 13.29
N GLU A 268 -7.04 -4.28 13.77
CA GLU A 268 -7.19 -5.48 12.95
C GLU A 268 -8.58 -5.59 12.34
N GLU A 269 -9.65 -5.37 13.13
CA GLU A 269 -11.02 -5.39 12.62
C GLU A 269 -11.26 -4.32 11.54
N VAL A 270 -10.68 -3.12 11.70
CA VAL A 270 -10.77 -2.06 10.69
C VAL A 270 -10.04 -2.47 9.40
N ASN A 271 -8.80 -2.95 9.52
CA ASN A 271 -8.00 -3.38 8.37
C ASN A 271 -8.65 -4.56 7.62
N ASP A 272 -9.19 -5.53 8.35
CA ASP A 272 -9.89 -6.68 7.77
C ASP A 272 -11.19 -6.24 7.08
N THR A 273 -12.00 -5.39 7.70
CA THR A 273 -13.24 -4.89 7.09
C THR A 273 -12.98 -4.12 5.80
N VAL A 274 -11.95 -3.26 5.78
CA VAL A 274 -11.54 -2.51 4.57
C VAL A 274 -11.08 -3.46 3.47
N ARG A 275 -10.26 -4.46 3.82
CA ARG A 275 -9.77 -5.48 2.88
C ARG A 275 -10.88 -6.36 2.33
N GLU A 276 -11.84 -6.75 3.17
CA GLU A 276 -13.01 -7.53 2.78
C GLU A 276 -13.92 -6.75 1.83
N THR A 277 -14.14 -5.46 2.12
CA THR A 277 -14.88 -4.54 1.24
C THR A 277 -14.24 -4.49 -0.15
N LEU A 278 -12.92 -4.33 -0.23
CA LEU A 278 -12.19 -4.33 -1.50
C LEU A 278 -12.19 -5.69 -2.20
N THR A 279 -12.27 -6.79 -1.45
CA THR A 279 -12.29 -8.17 -1.98
C THR A 279 -13.64 -8.55 -2.55
N ARG A 280 -14.72 -8.11 -1.90
CA ARG A 280 -16.10 -8.28 -2.39
C ARG A 280 -16.32 -7.62 -3.76
N ASN A 281 -15.55 -6.58 -4.06
CA ASN A 281 -15.53 -5.92 -5.36
C ASN A 281 -16.89 -5.35 -5.77
N ASP A 282 -17.58 -4.72 -4.82
CA ASP A 282 -18.85 -4.03 -5.02
C ASP A 282 -18.61 -2.52 -5.19
N ALA A 283 -19.16 -1.94 -6.24
CA ALA A 283 -18.87 -0.55 -6.60
C ALA A 283 -19.42 0.46 -5.58
N ASP A 284 -20.61 0.23 -5.02
CA ASP A 284 -21.24 1.16 -4.07
C ASP A 284 -20.52 1.11 -2.71
N GLU A 285 -20.10 -0.08 -2.25
CA GLU A 285 -19.34 -0.19 -1.00
C GLU A 285 -17.93 0.40 -1.11
N VAL A 286 -17.20 0.14 -2.21
CA VAL A 286 -15.89 0.76 -2.43
C VAL A 286 -16.02 2.28 -2.55
N TRP A 287 -17.15 2.76 -3.10
CA TRP A 287 -17.43 4.18 -3.20
C TRP A 287 -17.72 4.82 -1.84
N ASP A 288 -18.47 4.15 -0.96
CA ASP A 288 -18.68 4.61 0.42
C ASP A 288 -17.35 4.67 1.19
N LEU A 289 -16.50 3.65 1.01
CA LEU A 289 -15.16 3.62 1.57
C LEU A 289 -14.31 4.80 1.12
N PHE A 290 -14.22 5.04 -0.20
CA PHE A 290 -13.58 6.21 -0.79
C PHE A 290 -14.10 7.52 -0.16
N ARG A 291 -15.43 7.69 -0.11
CA ARG A 291 -16.05 8.90 0.45
C ARG A 291 -15.72 9.13 1.92
N LYS A 292 -15.67 8.07 2.73
CA LYS A 292 -15.33 8.16 4.15
C LYS A 292 -13.86 8.50 4.34
N PHE A 293 -12.96 7.97 3.51
CA PHE A 293 -11.53 8.30 3.56
C PHE A 293 -11.26 9.75 3.13
N THR A 294 -12.08 10.32 2.24
CA THR A 294 -11.98 11.75 1.86
C THR A 294 -12.51 12.73 2.93
N LYS A 295 -13.20 12.27 3.97
CA LYS A 295 -13.67 13.17 5.04
C LYS A 295 -12.47 13.76 5.79
N ARG A 296 -12.64 15.00 6.25
CA ARG A 296 -11.59 15.79 6.90
C ARG A 296 -12.12 16.76 7.93
N PHE A 297 -11.20 17.37 8.67
CA PHE A 297 -11.39 18.43 9.66
C PHE A 297 -12.14 18.00 10.92
N SER A 298 -12.26 16.70 11.18
CA SER A 298 -12.88 16.25 12.44
C SER A 298 -12.05 16.63 13.66
N PHE A 299 -10.75 16.88 13.48
CA PHE A 299 -9.83 17.22 14.57
C PHE A 299 -9.53 18.73 14.67
N ARG A 300 -10.03 19.56 13.74
CA ARG A 300 -9.55 20.96 13.58
C ARG A 300 -10.20 21.93 14.57
N ASP A 301 -11.50 21.83 14.77
CA ASP A 301 -12.29 22.85 15.47
C ASP A 301 -12.36 22.59 17.00
N GLU A 302 -13.18 23.34 17.76
CA GLU A 302 -13.23 23.28 19.25
C GLU A 302 -13.47 21.87 19.83
N GLY A 303 -14.12 20.97 19.10
CA GLY A 303 -14.35 19.57 19.49
C GLY A 303 -13.27 18.58 19.00
N GLY A 304 -12.22 19.08 18.35
CA GLY A 304 -11.25 18.27 17.63
C GLY A 304 -10.43 17.35 18.53
N ALA A 305 -10.00 17.84 19.70
CA ALA A 305 -9.27 17.03 20.67
C ALA A 305 -10.12 15.86 21.20
N ASP A 306 -11.43 16.05 21.35
CA ASP A 306 -12.35 14.99 21.78
C ASP A 306 -12.57 13.95 20.66
N ALA A 307 -12.64 14.39 19.40
CA ALA A 307 -12.67 13.48 18.25
C ALA A 307 -11.39 12.63 18.19
N VAL A 308 -10.21 13.22 18.41
CA VAL A 308 -8.95 12.49 18.48
C VAL A 308 -8.96 11.49 19.64
N ARG A 309 -9.37 11.91 20.85
CA ARG A 309 -9.49 11.01 22.02
C ARG A 309 -10.42 9.84 21.74
N SER A 310 -11.53 10.06 21.03
CA SER A 310 -12.46 8.96 20.70
C SER A 310 -11.83 7.84 19.88
N LEU A 311 -10.87 8.17 19.00
CA LEU A 311 -10.10 7.17 18.25
C LEU A 311 -9.02 6.54 19.13
N LEU A 312 -8.26 7.34 19.88
CA LEU A 312 -7.19 6.84 20.75
C LEU A 312 -7.72 5.95 21.89
N ASP A 313 -8.92 6.20 22.39
CA ASP A 313 -9.59 5.38 23.42
C ASP A 313 -9.94 3.98 22.90
N VAL A 314 -10.22 3.85 21.59
CA VAL A 314 -10.57 2.57 20.96
C VAL A 314 -9.33 1.84 20.45
N TYR A 315 -8.43 2.54 19.75
CA TYR A 315 -7.32 1.94 19.02
C TYR A 315 -5.97 2.05 19.73
N GLY A 316 -5.91 2.80 20.84
CA GLY A 316 -4.70 3.06 21.59
C GLY A 316 -3.79 4.12 20.95
N GLY A 317 -2.63 4.32 21.59
CA GLY A 317 -1.69 5.37 21.22
C GLY A 317 -1.86 6.63 22.08
N THR A 318 -1.01 7.62 21.81
CA THR A 318 -0.92 8.90 22.53
C THR A 318 -1.08 10.10 21.61
N ARG A 319 -1.00 9.87 20.29
CA ARG A 319 -1.10 10.87 19.24
C ARG A 319 -1.52 10.22 17.93
N ILE A 320 -2.34 10.90 17.15
CA ILE A 320 -2.67 10.55 15.77
C ILE A 320 -1.71 11.26 14.82
N VAL A 321 -1.22 10.56 13.81
CA VAL A 321 -0.43 11.13 12.71
C VAL A 321 -1.18 10.84 11.41
N HIS A 322 -1.44 11.88 10.61
CA HIS A 322 -2.27 11.76 9.42
C HIS A 322 -1.79 12.60 8.23
N GLY A 323 -2.18 12.19 7.04
CA GLY A 323 -2.04 12.90 5.76
C GLY A 323 -3.35 13.59 5.34
N HIS A 324 -3.70 13.55 4.06
CA HIS A 324 -4.96 13.94 3.37
C HIS A 324 -5.45 15.39 3.49
N SER A 325 -5.20 16.00 4.64
CA SER A 325 -5.65 17.35 4.98
C SER A 325 -4.43 18.26 4.92
N PRO A 326 -4.16 18.90 3.75
CA PRO A 326 -3.05 19.80 3.59
C PRO A 326 -2.99 20.81 4.73
N ILE A 327 -1.82 20.95 5.33
CA ILE A 327 -1.55 21.91 6.41
C ILE A 327 -2.04 23.32 6.04
N PRO A 328 -1.87 23.83 4.80
CA PRO A 328 -2.46 25.10 4.38
C PRO A 328 -3.98 25.22 4.63
N TYR A 329 -4.74 24.15 4.41
CA TYR A 329 -6.19 24.13 4.67
C TYR A 329 -6.51 24.06 6.16
N LEU A 330 -5.67 23.39 6.97
CA LEU A 330 -5.84 23.34 8.41
C LEU A 330 -5.59 24.71 9.05
N LEU A 331 -4.61 25.46 8.53
CA LEU A 331 -4.27 26.81 9.00
C LEU A 331 -5.24 27.90 8.48
N GLY A 332 -6.11 27.57 7.52
CA GLY A 332 -7.00 28.53 6.88
C GLY A 332 -6.29 29.48 5.92
N GLU A 333 -5.10 29.11 5.45
CA GLU A 333 -4.19 29.95 4.66
C GLU A 333 -4.41 29.81 3.14
N VAL A 334 -5.55 29.27 2.72
CA VAL A 334 -5.90 29.14 1.31
C VAL A 334 -7.00 30.12 0.95
N GLY A 335 -6.58 31.29 0.45
CA GLY A 335 -7.35 32.27 -0.32
C GLY A 335 -8.73 32.64 0.22
N SER A 336 -8.82 33.76 0.94
CA SER A 336 -10.04 34.56 0.89
C SER A 336 -10.32 34.96 -0.57
N GLU A 337 -11.58 34.95 -1.00
CA GLU A 337 -11.99 35.51 -2.30
C GLU A 337 -11.61 37.01 -2.43
N ASP A 338 -11.26 37.64 -1.31
CA ASP A 338 -10.65 38.97 -1.24
C ASP A 338 -9.14 38.83 -1.48
N GLY A 339 -8.72 39.08 -2.72
CA GLY A 339 -7.36 38.96 -3.23
C GLY A 339 -6.32 39.88 -2.58
N GLU A 340 -6.02 39.67 -1.31
CA GLU A 340 -4.77 40.15 -0.70
C GLU A 340 -3.65 39.11 -0.90
N GLU A 341 -2.51 39.61 -1.38
CA GLU A 341 -1.26 38.93 -1.73
C GLU A 341 -0.56 38.27 -0.52
N ALA A 342 -1.25 37.41 0.24
CA ALA A 342 -0.55 36.45 1.07
C ALA A 342 0.13 35.45 0.12
N GLY A 343 1.47 35.44 0.10
CA GLY A 343 2.24 34.43 -0.63
C GLY A 343 1.81 33.01 -0.25
N PRO A 344 2.17 31.99 -1.04
CA PRO A 344 1.80 30.62 -0.73
C PRO A 344 2.22 30.27 0.72
N PRO A 345 1.34 29.62 1.50
CA PRO A 345 1.61 29.29 2.88
C PRO A 345 2.88 28.47 3.00
N VAL A 346 3.80 28.93 3.86
CA VAL A 346 5.12 28.32 4.01
C VAL A 346 5.02 27.21 5.05
N VAL A 347 4.90 25.98 4.56
CA VAL A 347 4.91 24.79 5.42
C VAL A 347 6.33 24.30 5.63
N GLU A 348 6.92 24.66 6.77
CA GLU A 348 8.29 24.29 7.15
C GLU A 348 8.41 22.87 7.74
N GLY A 349 7.30 22.30 8.19
CA GLY A 349 7.27 21.02 8.88
C GLY A 349 5.86 20.57 9.25
N PRO A 350 5.74 19.46 9.98
CA PRO A 350 4.45 18.90 10.31
C PRO A 350 3.70 19.78 11.31
N HIS A 351 2.37 19.79 11.22
CA HIS A 351 1.52 20.68 12.03
C HIS A 351 0.90 19.94 13.20
N LEU A 352 1.29 20.31 14.42
CA LEU A 352 0.76 19.76 15.66
C LEU A 352 -0.44 20.58 16.15
N TYR A 353 -1.58 19.92 16.36
CA TYR A 353 -2.85 20.55 16.74
C TYR A 353 -3.71 19.64 17.63
N ALA A 354 -4.97 20.02 17.89
CA ALA A 354 -5.90 19.30 18.74
C ALA A 354 -5.30 18.97 20.13
N ASP A 355 -4.88 20.01 20.87
CA ASP A 355 -4.18 19.88 22.16
C ASP A 355 -2.87 19.07 22.11
N GLY A 356 -2.23 18.99 20.94
CA GLY A 356 -1.01 18.20 20.75
C GLY A 356 -1.25 16.70 20.51
N LEU A 357 -2.51 16.31 20.29
CA LEU A 357 -2.93 14.94 20.07
C LEU A 357 -2.98 14.55 18.58
N ALA A 358 -2.96 15.51 17.65
CA ALA A 358 -2.93 15.24 16.22
C ALA A 358 -1.74 15.92 15.54
N LEU A 359 -1.09 15.22 14.61
CA LEU A 359 0.02 15.70 13.80
C LEU A 359 -0.31 15.51 12.31
N ALA A 360 -0.49 16.61 11.61
CA ALA A 360 -0.67 16.61 10.16
C ALA A 360 0.68 16.56 9.45
N MET A 361 0.77 15.70 8.44
CA MET A 361 1.97 15.42 7.64
C MET A 361 1.81 15.80 6.16
N ASP A 362 0.60 16.14 5.71
CA ASP A 362 0.40 16.63 4.35
C ASP A 362 0.87 18.09 4.24
N GLY A 363 2.10 18.28 3.76
CA GLY A 363 2.66 19.61 3.56
C GLY A 363 2.10 20.37 2.36
N GLY A 364 1.15 19.79 1.62
CA GLY A 364 0.51 20.42 0.47
C GLY A 364 1.42 20.46 -0.76
N VAL A 365 2.13 19.37 -1.07
CA VAL A 365 3.01 19.29 -2.26
C VAL A 365 2.30 19.68 -3.56
N THR A 366 1.00 19.39 -3.64
CA THR A 366 0.11 19.76 -4.76
C THR A 366 -0.22 21.26 -4.84
N MET A 367 0.12 22.01 -3.79
CA MET A 367 -0.15 23.44 -3.61
C MET A 367 1.16 24.25 -3.52
N ALA A 368 2.25 23.74 -4.10
CA ALA A 368 3.60 24.28 -3.99
C ALA A 368 4.16 24.27 -2.55
N GLY A 369 3.58 23.46 -1.65
CA GLY A 369 4.14 23.14 -0.35
C GLY A 369 5.23 22.06 -0.42
N LYS A 370 5.72 21.64 0.75
CA LYS A 370 6.82 20.67 0.86
C LYS A 370 6.28 19.24 1.04
N LEU A 371 6.88 18.26 0.37
CA LEU A 371 6.68 16.85 0.73
C LEU A 371 7.42 16.57 2.05
N LEU A 372 6.68 16.18 3.08
CA LEU A 372 7.23 15.99 4.43
C LEU A 372 7.64 14.54 4.67
N VAL A 373 8.88 14.36 5.13
CA VAL A 373 9.40 13.11 5.69
C VAL A 373 9.97 13.43 7.06
N GLN A 374 9.44 12.80 8.10
CA GLN A 374 9.74 13.18 9.48
C GLN A 374 10.02 11.98 10.37
N GLN A 375 11.09 12.05 11.15
CA GLN A 375 11.36 11.10 12.23
C GLN A 375 10.42 11.33 13.41
N LEU A 376 9.84 10.25 13.95
CA LEU A 376 9.03 10.23 15.17
C LEU A 376 9.77 9.55 16.34
N PRO A 377 9.45 9.92 17.59
CA PRO A 377 8.65 11.09 17.97
C PRO A 377 9.37 12.39 17.58
N LEU A 378 8.62 13.48 17.38
CA LEU A 378 9.23 14.79 17.13
C LEU A 378 10.18 15.14 18.28
N VAL A 379 11.44 15.44 17.94
CA VAL A 379 12.43 15.91 18.91
C VAL A 379 11.99 17.28 19.39
N ARG A 380 11.84 17.44 20.71
CA ARG A 380 11.40 18.69 21.36
C ARG A 380 12.44 19.79 21.30
#